data_AF-A0A4Z0KW75-F1
#
_entry.id   AF-A0A4Z0KW75-F1
#
_cell.length_a   1.000
_cell.length_b   1.000
_cell.length_c   1.000
_cell.angle_alpha   90.00
_cell.angle_beta   90.00
_cell.angle_gamma   90.00
#
_symmetry.space_group_name_H-M   'P 1'
#
loop_
_entity.id
_entity.type
_entity.pdbx_description
1 polymer ?
#
loop_
_entity_poly.entity_id
_entity_poly.type
_entity_poly.pdbx_seq_one_letter_code
_entity_poly.pdbx_strand_id
1 'polypeptide(L)'
;MKSEGLTPAQLAERNAEYVTEISRLEQERSALAAENVGLKHAMAVTLEHVSVTDAGQAGVAAMIINDALHHSETPATDAFMAEGKTEARKEGAYFVANRMLAAWKAGFIDDTAKNAADIARMILTSTEFMANAPEGDFDRSFSDGVLEDIAEQLRKGVIQ
;
A
#
# COMPACT_ATOMS: atom_id res chain seq x y z
N MET A 1 -36.90 -0.20 -13.79
CA MET A 1 -36.14 -1.43 -14.06
C MET A 1 -36.07 -2.21 -12.76
N LYS A 2 -36.67 -3.41 -12.70
CA LYS A 2 -36.45 -4.31 -11.55
C LYS A 2 -35.03 -4.84 -11.70
N SER A 3 -34.17 -4.63 -10.70
CA SER A 3 -32.89 -5.34 -10.64
C SER A 3 -33.23 -6.83 -10.48
N GLU A 4 -33.04 -7.63 -11.52
CA GLU A 4 -33.08 -9.09 -11.38
C GLU A 4 -31.97 -9.45 -10.38
N GLY A 5 -32.36 -10.03 -9.24
CA GLY A 5 -31.42 -10.47 -8.23
C GLY A 5 -30.49 -11.54 -8.81
N LEU A 6 -29.33 -11.72 -8.17
CA LEU A 6 -28.38 -12.77 -8.53
C LEU A 6 -29.08 -14.13 -8.57
N THR A 7 -28.76 -14.92 -9.59
CA THR A 7 -29.22 -16.31 -9.69
C THR A 7 -28.65 -17.15 -8.53
N PRO A 8 -29.27 -18.30 -8.18
CA PRO A 8 -28.72 -19.21 -7.17
C PRO A 8 -27.28 -19.64 -7.45
N ALA A 9 -26.89 -19.79 -8.72
CA ALA A 9 -25.53 -20.14 -9.10
C ALA A 9 -24.53 -19.00 -8.82
N GLN A 10 -24.87 -17.76 -9.19
CA GLN A 10 -24.05 -16.59 -8.90
C GLN A 10 -23.96 -16.31 -7.39
N LEU A 11 -25.02 -16.59 -6.64
CA LEU A 11 -24.99 -16.52 -5.17
C LEU A 11 -24.05 -17.57 -4.58
N ALA A 12 -24.07 -18.79 -5.09
CA ALA A 12 -23.17 -19.85 -4.62
C ALA A 12 -21.70 -19.51 -4.90
N GLU A 13 -21.40 -18.97 -6.08
CA GLU A 13 -20.06 -18.51 -6.46
C GLU A 13 -19.56 -17.40 -5.54
N ARG A 14 -20.34 -16.32 -5.38
CA ARG A 14 -19.98 -15.21 -4.50
C ARG A 14 -19.84 -15.63 -3.04
N ASN A 15 -20.67 -16.58 -2.58
CA ASN A 15 -20.54 -17.12 -1.23
C ASN A 15 -19.24 -17.92 -1.07
N ALA A 16 -18.81 -18.67 -2.10
CA ALA A 16 -17.53 -19.38 -2.07
C ALA A 16 -16.33 -18.41 -2.01
N GLU A 17 -16.40 -17.30 -2.75
CA GLU A 17 -15.42 -16.21 -2.67
C GLU A 17 -15.38 -15.61 -1.26
N TYR A 18 -16.52 -15.25 -0.68
CA TYR A 18 -16.58 -14.70 0.67
C TYR A 18 -16.08 -15.67 1.74
N VAL A 19 -16.40 -16.96 1.65
CA VAL A 19 -15.88 -17.96 2.60
C VAL A 19 -14.35 -18.05 2.51
N THR A 20 -13.81 -18.01 1.29
CA THR A 20 -12.36 -18.02 1.07
C THR A 20 -11.69 -16.79 1.69
N GLU A 21 -12.26 -15.61 1.44
CA GLU A 21 -11.71 -14.35 1.94
C GLU A 21 -11.81 -14.21 3.46
N ILE A 22 -12.94 -14.64 4.06
CA ILE A 22 -13.10 -14.68 5.52
C ILE A 22 -12.03 -15.59 6.13
N SER A 23 -11.81 -16.77 5.53
CA SER A 23 -10.81 -17.72 6.02
C SER A 23 -9.38 -17.17 5.94
N ARG A 24 -9.07 -16.38 4.90
CA ARG A 24 -7.78 -15.68 4.76
C ARG A 24 -7.62 -14.63 5.88
N LEU A 25 -8.60 -13.75 6.03
CA LEU A 25 -8.57 -12.67 7.03
C LEU A 25 -8.50 -13.20 8.47
N GLU A 26 -9.16 -14.33 8.77
CA GLU A 26 -9.07 -14.97 10.09
C GLU A 26 -7.65 -15.48 10.38
N GLN A 27 -6.96 -16.03 9.38
CA GLN A 27 -5.55 -16.46 9.53
C GLN A 27 -4.62 -15.28 9.76
N GLU A 28 -4.76 -14.19 8.99
CA GLU A 28 -3.95 -12.97 9.15
C GLU A 28 -4.17 -12.34 10.52
N ARG A 29 -5.42 -12.21 10.97
CA ARG A 29 -5.73 -11.70 12.31
C ARG A 29 -5.14 -12.58 13.41
N SER A 30 -5.17 -13.90 13.24
CA SER A 30 -4.58 -14.84 14.19
C SER A 30 -3.06 -14.69 14.26
N ALA A 31 -2.39 -14.51 13.11
CA ALA A 31 -0.96 -14.26 13.04
C ALA A 31 -0.58 -12.93 13.71
N LEU A 32 -1.28 -11.85 13.40
CA LEU A 32 -1.10 -10.54 14.04
C LEU A 32 -1.37 -10.59 15.56
N ALA A 33 -2.37 -11.35 15.99
CA ALA A 33 -2.66 -11.52 17.41
C ALA A 33 -1.55 -12.30 18.14
N ALA A 34 -1.02 -13.35 17.51
CA ALA A 34 0.11 -14.12 18.05
C ALA A 34 1.38 -13.27 18.18
N GLU A 35 1.69 -12.47 17.15
CA GLU A 35 2.79 -11.51 17.17
C GLU A 35 2.62 -10.48 18.31
N ASN A 36 1.41 -9.93 18.46
CA ASN A 36 1.09 -9.01 19.56
C ASN A 36 1.23 -9.66 20.95
N VAL A 37 0.88 -10.93 21.10
CA VAL A 37 1.09 -11.68 22.35
C VAL A 37 2.58 -11.86 22.62
N GLY A 38 3.38 -12.21 21.60
CA GLY A 38 4.83 -12.33 21.70
C GLY A 38 5.49 -11.02 22.14
N LEU A 39 5.13 -9.90 21.49
CA LEU A 39 5.62 -8.57 21.84
C LEU A 39 5.25 -8.17 23.28
N LYS A 40 3.99 -8.39 23.69
CA LYS A 40 3.55 -8.13 25.08
C LYS A 40 4.30 -9.00 26.08
N HIS A 41 4.55 -10.26 25.75
CA HIS A 41 5.30 -11.18 26.61
C HIS A 41 6.76 -10.74 26.74
N ALA A 42 7.43 -10.38 25.65
CA ALA A 42 8.78 -9.84 25.66
C ALA A 42 8.88 -8.61 26.58
N MET A 43 7.92 -7.68 26.47
CA MET A 43 7.83 -6.52 27.37
C MET A 43 7.63 -6.91 28.85
N ALA A 44 6.75 -7.87 29.13
CA ALA A 44 6.46 -8.31 30.50
C ALA A 44 7.67 -8.98 31.17
N VAL A 45 8.33 -9.91 30.47
CA VAL A 45 9.52 -10.62 30.97
C VAL A 45 10.63 -9.64 31.34
N THR A 46 10.81 -8.56 30.58
CA THR A 46 11.86 -7.59 30.91
C THR A 46 11.52 -6.72 32.13
N LEU A 47 10.24 -6.44 32.39
CA LEU A 47 9.79 -5.71 33.58
C LEU A 47 9.86 -6.55 34.86
N GLU A 48 9.70 -7.87 34.78
CA GLU A 48 9.77 -8.78 35.95
C GLU A 48 11.20 -9.09 36.40
N HIS A 49 12.18 -9.09 35.48
CA HIS A 49 13.56 -9.48 35.79
C HIS A 49 14.48 -8.32 36.14
N VAL A 50 14.02 -7.06 36.06
CA VAL A 50 14.79 -5.91 36.52
C VAL A 50 14.13 -5.29 37.74
N SER A 51 14.66 -5.61 38.92
CA SER A 51 14.48 -4.77 40.10
C SER A 51 15.25 -3.47 39.87
N VAL A 52 14.60 -2.45 39.31
CA VAL A 52 15.22 -1.14 39.04
C VAL A 52 15.37 -0.39 40.36
N THR A 53 16.44 -0.69 41.11
CA THR A 53 16.70 -0.06 42.41
C THR A 53 17.66 1.14 42.32
N ASP A 54 18.35 1.29 41.20
CA ASP A 54 19.18 2.44 40.86
C ASP A 54 19.13 2.79 39.35
N ALA A 55 19.67 3.97 39.00
CA ALA A 55 19.68 4.47 37.63
C ALA A 55 20.56 3.64 36.67
N GLY A 56 21.53 2.88 37.18
CA GLY A 56 22.40 2.02 36.36
C GLY A 56 21.68 0.75 35.89
N GLN A 57 20.89 0.14 36.77
CA GLN A 57 20.04 -1.02 36.46
C GLN A 57 18.92 -0.65 35.49
N ALA A 58 18.38 0.57 35.58
CA ALA A 58 17.40 1.10 34.63
C ALA A 58 17.97 1.13 33.20
N GLY A 59 19.23 1.54 33.06
CA GLY A 59 19.93 1.58 31.77
C GLY A 59 20.15 0.20 31.16
N VAL A 60 20.50 -0.80 31.98
CA VAL A 60 20.67 -2.20 31.53
C VAL A 60 19.33 -2.82 31.12
N ALA A 61 18.24 -2.55 31.86
CA ALA A 61 16.89 -2.96 31.48
C ALA A 61 16.50 -2.37 30.12
N ALA A 62 16.66 -1.06 29.97
CA ALA A 62 16.34 -0.37 28.73
C ALA A 62 17.15 -0.92 27.55
N MET A 63 18.42 -1.28 27.75
CA MET A 63 19.26 -1.90 26.73
C MET A 63 18.75 -3.28 26.31
N ILE A 64 18.37 -4.13 27.27
CA ILE A 64 17.81 -5.47 26.99
C ILE A 64 16.45 -5.36 26.30
N ILE A 65 15.58 -4.43 26.72
CA ILE A 65 14.29 -4.15 26.06
C ILE A 65 14.52 -3.72 24.62
N ASN A 66 15.43 -2.75 24.43
CA ASN A 66 15.75 -2.24 23.11
C ASN A 66 16.29 -3.36 22.21
N ASP A 67 17.17 -4.21 22.72
CA ASP A 67 17.75 -5.33 21.98
C ASP A 67 16.70 -6.38 21.62
N ALA A 68 15.86 -6.79 22.58
CA ALA A 68 14.79 -7.76 22.35
C ALA A 68 13.73 -7.25 21.35
N LEU A 69 13.38 -5.97 21.42
CA LEU A 69 12.45 -5.34 20.47
C LEU A 69 13.07 -5.17 19.08
N HIS A 70 14.35 -4.80 18.98
CA HIS A 70 15.02 -4.66 17.68
C HIS A 70 15.24 -5.98 16.96
N HIS A 71 15.34 -7.10 17.69
CA HIS A 71 15.48 -8.44 17.12
C HIS A 71 14.15 -9.18 16.98
N SER A 72 13.03 -8.59 17.41
CA SER A 72 11.70 -9.18 17.22
C SER A 72 11.21 -8.87 15.81
N GLU A 73 11.39 -9.82 14.88
CA GLU A 73 10.79 -9.72 13.55
C GLU A 73 9.26 -9.73 13.65
N THR A 74 8.59 -8.91 12.83
CA THR A 74 7.14 -8.75 12.80
C THR A 74 6.56 -9.08 11.42
N PRO A 75 6.74 -10.33 10.93
CA PRO A 75 6.40 -10.69 9.55
C PRO A 75 4.91 -10.57 9.24
N ALA A 76 4.02 -10.76 10.23
CA ALA A 76 2.58 -10.61 10.02
C ALA A 76 2.22 -9.13 9.86
N THR A 77 2.83 -8.25 10.67
CA THR A 77 2.68 -6.80 10.51
C THR A 77 3.27 -6.31 9.18
N ASP A 78 4.45 -6.79 8.79
CA ASP A 78 5.09 -6.41 7.53
C ASP A 78 4.24 -6.82 6.32
N ALA A 79 3.70 -8.04 6.33
CA ALA A 79 2.79 -8.52 5.28
C ALA A 79 1.52 -7.65 5.19
N PHE A 80 0.90 -7.35 6.34
CA PHE A 80 -0.27 -6.46 6.40
C PHE A 80 0.02 -5.07 5.84
N MET A 81 1.17 -4.49 6.22
CA MET A 81 1.60 -3.17 5.70
C MET A 81 1.90 -3.22 4.20
N ALA A 82 2.47 -4.32 3.70
CA ALA A 82 2.73 -4.51 2.27
C ALA A 82 1.43 -4.63 1.45
N GLU A 83 0.41 -5.35 1.95
CA GLU A 83 -0.92 -5.41 1.34
C GLU A 83 -1.56 -4.03 1.31
N GLY A 84 -1.62 -3.33 2.45
CA GLY A 84 -2.19 -1.98 2.53
C GLY A 84 -1.49 -0.98 1.61
N LYS A 85 -0.16 -1.03 1.52
CA LYS A 85 0.62 -0.21 0.59
C LYS A 85 0.31 -0.55 -0.86
N THR A 86 0.08 -1.83 -1.18
CA THR A 86 -0.31 -2.27 -2.53
C THR A 86 -1.67 -1.73 -2.92
N GLU A 87 -2.67 -1.82 -2.04
CA GLU A 87 -3.99 -1.25 -2.31
C GLU A 87 -3.94 0.28 -2.44
N ALA A 88 -3.21 0.98 -1.57
CA ALA A 88 -3.03 2.43 -1.68
C ALA A 88 -2.39 2.85 -3.02
N ARG A 89 -1.45 2.06 -3.56
CA ARG A 89 -0.87 2.30 -4.89
C ARG A 89 -1.91 2.15 -6.00
N LYS A 90 -2.76 1.13 -5.93
CA LYS A 90 -3.86 0.93 -6.89
C LYS A 90 -4.85 2.09 -6.87
N GLU A 91 -5.25 2.52 -5.67
CA GLU A 91 -6.10 3.71 -5.48
C GLU A 91 -5.45 4.98 -6.06
N GLY A 92 -4.14 5.13 -5.89
CA GLY A 92 -3.36 6.20 -6.50
C GLY A 92 -3.44 6.21 -8.03
N ALA A 93 -3.31 5.05 -8.68
CA ALA A 93 -3.47 4.94 -10.13
C ALA A 93 -4.90 5.27 -10.58
N TYR A 94 -5.93 4.81 -9.85
CA TYR A 94 -7.32 5.16 -10.12
C TYR A 94 -7.55 6.67 -10.02
N PHE A 95 -7.00 7.29 -8.99
CA PHE A 95 -7.06 8.74 -8.81
C PHE A 95 -6.43 9.48 -9.98
N VAL A 96 -5.23 9.08 -10.44
CA VAL A 96 -4.55 9.72 -11.56
C VAL A 96 -5.33 9.54 -12.86
N ALA A 97 -5.81 8.33 -13.17
CA ALA A 97 -6.64 8.08 -14.36
C ALA A 97 -7.91 8.96 -14.36
N ASN A 98 -8.58 9.06 -13.21
CA ASN A 98 -9.77 9.88 -13.04
C ASN A 98 -9.48 11.37 -13.23
N ARG A 99 -8.38 11.88 -12.66
CA ARG A 99 -7.97 13.29 -12.82
C ARG A 99 -7.55 13.61 -14.25
N MET A 100 -6.84 12.70 -14.90
CA MET A 100 -6.45 12.83 -16.31
C MET A 100 -7.69 12.92 -17.23
N LEU A 101 -8.65 12.00 -17.08
CA LEU A 101 -9.90 12.04 -17.85
C LEU A 101 -10.74 13.29 -17.55
N ALA A 102 -10.73 13.77 -16.30
CA ALA A 102 -11.40 15.02 -15.93
C ALA A 102 -10.74 16.24 -16.60
N ALA A 103 -9.41 16.29 -16.66
CA ALA A 103 -8.67 17.34 -17.34
C ALA A 103 -8.97 17.36 -18.85
N TRP A 104 -9.04 16.18 -19.49
CA TRP A 104 -9.49 16.04 -20.88
C TRP A 104 -10.93 16.56 -21.06
N LYS A 105 -11.88 16.11 -20.23
CA LYS A 105 -13.29 16.57 -20.31
C LYS A 105 -13.44 18.09 -20.12
N ALA A 106 -12.56 18.70 -19.34
CA ALA A 106 -12.55 20.14 -19.08
C ALA A 106 -11.82 20.95 -20.17
N GLY A 107 -11.19 20.29 -21.16
CA GLY A 107 -10.47 20.95 -22.25
C GLY A 107 -9.04 21.40 -21.90
N PHE A 108 -8.48 20.96 -20.76
CA PHE A 108 -7.07 21.25 -20.42
C PHE A 108 -6.09 20.34 -21.17
N ILE A 109 -6.54 19.16 -21.60
CA ILE A 109 -5.77 18.25 -22.46
C ILE A 109 -6.44 18.28 -23.84
N ASP A 110 -5.74 18.85 -24.81
CA ASP A 110 -6.17 18.91 -26.21
C ASP A 110 -5.72 17.64 -26.96
N ASP A 111 -6.49 16.57 -26.79
CA ASP A 111 -6.26 15.30 -27.47
C ASP A 111 -7.60 14.62 -27.83
N THR A 112 -7.54 13.59 -28.67
CA THR A 112 -8.70 12.80 -29.07
C THR A 112 -9.26 11.99 -27.89
N ALA A 113 -10.58 11.76 -27.90
CA ALA A 113 -11.23 10.88 -26.92
C ALA A 113 -10.62 9.47 -26.89
N LYS A 114 -10.13 9.00 -28.04
CA LYS A 114 -9.46 7.70 -28.16
C LYS A 114 -8.15 7.69 -27.37
N ASN A 115 -7.26 8.65 -27.62
CA ASN A 115 -5.99 8.73 -26.90
C ASN A 115 -6.19 8.92 -25.40
N ALA A 116 -7.14 9.78 -25.00
CA ALA A 116 -7.49 9.96 -23.60
C ALA A 116 -7.93 8.65 -22.93
N ALA A 117 -8.79 7.86 -23.62
CA ALA A 117 -9.25 6.57 -23.13
C ALA A 117 -8.14 5.49 -23.15
N ASP A 118 -7.24 5.51 -24.12
CA ASP A 118 -6.11 4.59 -24.20
C ASP A 118 -5.12 4.84 -23.04
N ILE A 119 -4.77 6.10 -22.76
CA ILE A 119 -3.89 6.48 -21.64
C ILE A 119 -4.54 6.12 -20.30
N ALA A 120 -5.82 6.45 -20.11
CA ALA A 120 -6.51 6.10 -18.86
C ALA A 120 -6.56 4.59 -18.65
N ARG A 121 -6.85 3.80 -19.69
CA ARG A 121 -6.79 2.33 -19.60
C ARG A 121 -5.39 1.84 -19.29
N MET A 122 -4.35 2.41 -19.89
CA MET A 122 -2.97 2.06 -19.58
C MET A 122 -2.64 2.28 -18.10
N ILE A 123 -3.07 3.42 -17.52
CA ILE A 123 -2.89 3.70 -16.09
C ILE A 123 -3.68 2.71 -15.21
N LEU A 124 -4.92 2.39 -15.59
CA LEU A 124 -5.73 1.44 -14.81
C LEU A 124 -5.14 0.02 -14.85
N THR A 125 -4.75 -0.44 -16.05
CA THR A 125 -4.14 -1.76 -16.24
C THR A 125 -2.75 -1.86 -15.61
N SER A 126 -2.03 -0.75 -15.39
CA SER A 126 -0.73 -0.79 -14.68
C SER A 126 -0.86 -1.34 -13.25
N THR A 127 -2.04 -1.25 -12.64
CA THR A 127 -2.32 -1.83 -11.32
C THR A 127 -2.13 -3.34 -11.24
N GLU A 128 -2.26 -4.05 -12.38
CA GLU A 128 -2.04 -5.49 -12.50
C GLU A 128 -0.55 -5.87 -12.41
N PHE A 129 0.36 -4.92 -12.65
CA PHE A 129 1.80 -5.13 -12.71
C PHE A 129 2.56 -4.55 -11.51
N MET A 130 1.88 -3.85 -10.59
CA MET A 130 2.50 -3.15 -9.46
C MET A 130 3.29 -4.05 -8.50
N ALA A 131 2.93 -5.33 -8.39
CA ALA A 131 3.64 -6.29 -7.54
C ALA A 131 5.08 -6.54 -8.01
N ASN A 132 5.35 -6.35 -9.31
CA ASN A 132 6.66 -6.56 -9.94
C ASN A 132 7.26 -5.24 -10.47
N ALA A 133 6.77 -4.10 -9.99
CA ALA A 133 7.27 -2.80 -10.45
C ALA A 133 8.76 -2.65 -10.07
N PRO A 134 9.60 -2.12 -10.98
CA PRO A 134 10.99 -1.77 -10.69
C PRO A 134 11.15 -0.87 -9.46
N GLU A 135 12.33 -0.95 -8.84
CA GLU A 135 12.70 -0.02 -7.78
C GLU A 135 12.75 1.41 -8.35
N GLY A 136 12.05 2.34 -7.69
CA GLY A 136 11.94 3.75 -8.10
C GLY A 136 10.65 4.12 -8.83
N ASP A 137 9.86 3.16 -9.33
CA ASP A 137 8.59 3.43 -10.03
C ASP A 137 7.52 4.09 -9.14
N PHE A 138 7.72 4.07 -7.82
CA PHE A 138 6.84 4.69 -6.83
C PHE A 138 7.38 6.00 -6.28
N ASP A 139 8.55 6.44 -6.71
CA ASP A 139 9.08 7.76 -6.37
C ASP A 139 8.88 8.76 -7.52
N ARG A 140 9.26 10.00 -7.25
CA ARG A 140 8.99 11.13 -8.15
C ARG A 140 10.13 11.43 -9.13
N SER A 141 11.25 10.73 -9.05
CA SER A 141 12.51 11.08 -9.74
C SER A 141 12.34 11.14 -11.24
N PHE A 142 11.63 10.17 -11.85
CA PHE A 142 11.35 10.19 -13.29
C PHE A 142 10.49 11.39 -13.69
N SER A 143 9.42 11.65 -12.93
CA SER A 143 8.50 12.75 -13.22
C SER A 143 9.17 14.10 -13.06
N ASP A 144 9.95 14.29 -11.98
CA ASP A 144 10.68 15.52 -11.73
C ASP A 144 11.73 15.78 -12.83
N GLY A 145 12.45 14.74 -13.28
CA GLY A 145 13.39 14.85 -14.41
C GLY A 145 12.72 15.28 -15.72
N VAL A 146 11.58 14.68 -16.07
CA VAL A 146 10.82 15.10 -17.28
C VAL A 146 10.32 16.54 -17.15
N LEU A 147 9.87 16.95 -15.97
CA LEU A 147 9.43 18.33 -15.72
C LEU A 147 10.58 19.34 -15.83
N GLU A 148 11.77 18.98 -15.35
CA GLU A 148 12.98 19.79 -15.50
C GLU A 148 13.37 19.96 -16.97
N ASP A 149 13.34 18.87 -17.75
CA ASP A 149 13.60 18.88 -19.19
C ASP A 149 12.62 19.80 -19.94
N ILE A 150 11.32 19.70 -19.64
CA ILE A 150 10.27 20.57 -20.20
C ILE A 150 10.57 22.03 -19.84
N ALA A 151 10.87 22.31 -18.57
CA ALA A 151 11.17 23.66 -18.13
C ALA A 151 12.41 24.23 -18.82
N GLU A 152 13.43 23.41 -19.11
CA GLU A 152 14.60 23.82 -19.86
C GLU A 152 14.29 24.12 -21.32
N GLN A 153 13.49 23.27 -21.98
CA GLN A 153 13.09 23.49 -23.37
C GLN A 153 12.23 24.74 -23.54
N LEU A 154 11.34 25.04 -22.57
CA LEU A 154 10.58 26.30 -22.51
C LEU A 154 11.50 27.52 -22.35
N ARG A 155 12.52 27.45 -21.47
CA ARG A 155 13.51 28.53 -21.32
C ARG A 155 14.30 28.79 -22.60
N LYS A 156 14.54 27.75 -23.40
CA LYS A 156 15.23 27.83 -24.70
C LYS A 156 14.29 28.20 -25.87
N GLY A 157 12.98 28.22 -25.65
CA GLY A 157 11.97 28.46 -26.70
C GLY A 157 11.87 27.34 -27.74
N VAL A 158 12.27 26.11 -27.40
CA VAL A 158 12.22 24.94 -28.31
C VAL A 158 10.80 24.38 -28.41
N ILE A 159 10.02 24.52 -27.35
CA ILE A 159 8.61 24.12 -27.24
C ILE A 159 7.78 25.30 -26.72
N GLN A 160 6.46 25.19 -26.85
CA GLN A 160 5.48 26.18 -26.37
C GLN A 160 4.79 25.72 -25.09
#